data_AF-I2G550-F1
#
_entry.id   AF-I2G550-F1
#
_cell.length_a   1.000
_cell.length_b   1.000
_cell.length_c   1.000
_cell.angle_alpha   90.00
_cell.angle_beta   90.00
_cell.angle_gamma   90.00
#
_symmetry.space_group_name_H-M   'P 1'
#
loop_
_entity.id
_entity.type
_entity.pdbx_description
1 polymer ?
#
loop_
_entity_poly.entity_id
_entity_poly.type
_entity_poly.pdbx_seq_one_letter_code
_entity_poly.pdbx_strand_id
1 'polypeptide(L)'
;MSVSTPTKGQILNLYRRYLRTSQSFSSYNFRTYFLRRSRDMFRSTLLPSSQAAQSSPFSKQGSTTAKVSPSTLLSPEDINQPLGHGESISAASLTDEEKLSKFYQAALEDLKVLQRSALMNRMYEGEKLVVEKPRLIIGGGGAGQEASVGGGGQPTSGPQSSGGAPPSS
;
A
#
# COMPACT_ATOMS: atom_id res chain seq x y z
N MET A 1 -10.67 -28.38 -17.23
CA MET A 1 -11.60 -27.52 -16.45
C MET A 1 -11.76 -26.22 -17.22
N SER A 2 -12.95 -25.88 -17.70
CA SER A 2 -13.17 -24.61 -18.41
C SER A 2 -12.95 -23.46 -17.44
N VAL A 3 -11.95 -22.62 -17.72
CA VAL A 3 -11.71 -21.42 -16.93
C VAL A 3 -12.86 -20.44 -17.18
N SER A 4 -13.71 -20.24 -16.18
CA SER A 4 -14.79 -19.25 -16.29
C SER A 4 -14.18 -17.86 -16.41
N THR A 5 -14.59 -17.13 -17.44
CA THR A 5 -14.16 -15.74 -17.65
C THR A 5 -14.68 -14.86 -16.51
N PRO A 6 -13.81 -14.14 -15.81
CA PRO A 6 -14.26 -13.29 -14.72
C PRO A 6 -15.10 -12.13 -15.26
N THR A 7 -16.27 -11.92 -14.67
CA THR A 7 -17.15 -10.81 -15.05
C THR A 7 -16.53 -9.47 -14.61
N LYS A 8 -16.81 -8.39 -15.33
CA LYS A 8 -16.40 -7.02 -14.96
C LYS A 8 -16.71 -6.67 -13.50
N GLY A 9 -17.87 -7.09 -12.99
CA GLY A 9 -18.25 -6.89 -11.59
C GLY A 9 -17.35 -7.62 -10.59
N GLN A 10 -16.94 -8.85 -10.91
CA GLN A 10 -16.01 -9.63 -10.06
C GLN A 10 -14.63 -8.95 -9.99
N ILE A 11 -14.13 -8.42 -11.12
CA ILE A 11 -12.88 -7.67 -11.18
C ILE A 11 -12.95 -6.38 -10.36
N LEU A 12 -14.05 -5.62 -10.48
CA LEU A 12 -14.23 -4.39 -9.68
C LEU A 12 -14.32 -4.67 -8.18
N ASN A 13 -15.01 -5.74 -7.79
CA ASN A 13 -15.08 -6.16 -6.40
C ASN A 13 -13.71 -6.63 -5.88
N LEU A 14 -12.93 -7.31 -6.71
CA LEU A 14 -11.56 -7.68 -6.40
C LEU A 14 -10.69 -6.43 -6.18
N TYR A 15 -10.75 -5.46 -7.09
CA TYR A 15 -10.02 -4.20 -6.98
C TYR A 15 -10.35 -3.43 -5.68
N ARG A 16 -11.63 -3.30 -5.34
CA ARG A 16 -12.07 -2.66 -4.09
C ARG A 16 -11.56 -3.39 -2.85
N ARG A 17 -11.58 -4.74 -2.86
CA ARG A 17 -11.03 -5.55 -1.76
C ARG A 17 -9.54 -5.30 -1.58
N TYR A 18 -8.76 -5.25 -2.67
CA TYR A 18 -7.35 -4.87 -2.62
C TYR A 18 -7.13 -3.50 -1.99
N LEU A 19 -7.81 -2.46 -2.49
CA LEU A 19 -7.64 -1.11 -1.97
C LEU A 19 -8.00 -1.01 -0.48
N ARG A 20 -9.06 -1.70 -0.04
CA ARG A 20 -9.45 -1.73 1.37
C ARG A 20 -8.39 -2.43 2.23
N THR A 21 -7.88 -3.58 1.80
CA THR A 21 -6.82 -4.30 2.53
C THR A 21 -5.53 -3.47 2.56
N SER A 22 -5.12 -2.86 1.45
CA SER A 22 -3.96 -1.97 1.40
C SER A 22 -4.10 -0.77 2.35
N GLN A 23 -5.32 -0.24 2.52
CA GLN A 23 -5.57 0.84 3.48
C GLN A 23 -5.53 0.40 4.94
N SER A 24 -5.77 -0.88 5.23
CA SER A 24 -5.74 -1.43 6.58
C SER A 24 -4.32 -1.61 7.17
N PHE A 25 -3.27 -1.47 6.35
CA PHE A 25 -1.90 -1.44 6.87
C PHE A 25 -1.70 -0.24 7.79
N SER A 26 -1.20 -0.51 9.00
CA SER A 26 -0.93 0.49 10.03
C SER A 26 0.25 1.38 9.59
N SER A 27 1.29 0.78 9.01
CA SER A 27 2.47 1.49 8.48
C SER A 27 2.17 2.27 7.19
N TYR A 28 2.62 3.53 7.14
CA TYR A 28 2.56 4.37 5.95
C TYR A 28 3.24 3.75 4.73
N ASN A 29 4.42 3.15 4.89
CA ASN A 29 5.20 2.60 3.78
C ASN A 29 4.43 1.46 3.11
N PHE A 30 3.95 0.49 3.88
CA PHE A 30 3.16 -0.62 3.34
C PHE A 30 1.84 -0.14 2.75
N ARG A 31 1.13 0.76 3.45
CA ARG A 31 -0.14 1.31 2.96
C ARG A 31 0.00 1.98 1.60
N THR A 32 0.95 2.90 1.47
CA THR A 32 1.18 3.64 0.22
C THR A 32 1.73 2.76 -0.89
N TYR A 33 2.66 1.86 -0.56
CA TYR A 33 3.23 0.90 -1.49
C TYR A 33 2.18 -0.03 -2.09
N PHE A 34 1.39 -0.70 -1.24
CA PHE A 34 0.37 -1.64 -1.71
C PHE A 34 -0.76 -0.91 -2.43
N LEU A 35 -1.15 0.31 -2.00
CA LEU A 35 -2.10 1.13 -2.75
C LEU A 35 -1.62 1.44 -4.17
N ARG A 36 -0.37 1.88 -4.31
CA ARG A 36 0.24 2.18 -5.61
C ARG A 36 0.33 0.91 -6.46
N ARG A 37 0.93 -0.15 -5.92
CA ARG A 37 1.11 -1.43 -6.60
C ARG A 37 -0.22 -2.02 -7.08
N SER A 38 -1.26 -2.03 -6.24
CA SER A 38 -2.57 -2.52 -6.64
C SER A 38 -3.15 -1.69 -7.78
N ARG A 39 -3.04 -0.36 -7.74
CA ARG A 39 -3.51 0.49 -8.85
C ARG A 39 -2.77 0.20 -10.15
N ASP A 40 -1.45 0.07 -10.09
CA ASP A 40 -0.61 -0.17 -11.27
C ASP A 40 -0.82 -1.58 -11.85
N MET A 41 -0.98 -2.58 -10.98
CA MET A 41 -1.30 -3.95 -11.36
C MET A 41 -2.62 -4.02 -12.13
N PHE A 42 -3.69 -3.44 -11.62
CA PHE A 42 -4.99 -3.46 -12.32
C PHE A 42 -5.02 -2.56 -13.56
N ARG A 43 -4.27 -1.45 -13.57
CA ARG A 43 -4.19 -0.59 -14.75
C ARG A 43 -3.45 -1.26 -15.90
N SER A 44 -2.31 -1.90 -15.62
CA SER A 44 -1.49 -2.53 -16.65
C SER A 44 -2.14 -3.76 -17.27
N THR A 45 -2.99 -4.47 -16.53
CA THR A 45 -3.69 -5.66 -17.05
C THR A 45 -5.02 -5.36 -17.72
N LEU A 46 -5.72 -4.29 -17.32
CA LEU A 46 -7.05 -3.96 -17.84
C LEU A 46 -7.08 -2.86 -18.90
N LEU A 47 -6.07 -1.97 -18.95
CA LEU A 47 -6.00 -0.93 -19.97
C LEU A 47 -5.17 -1.41 -21.16
N PRO A 48 -5.68 -1.28 -22.40
CA PRO A 48 -4.88 -1.45 -23.60
C PRO A 48 -3.66 -0.54 -23.58
N SER A 49 -2.53 -1.01 -24.12
CA SER A 49 -1.26 -0.26 -24.16
C SER A 49 -1.38 1.14 -24.77
N SER A 50 -2.31 1.33 -25.71
CA SER A 50 -2.62 2.62 -26.34
C SER A 50 -3.20 3.67 -25.38
N GLN A 51 -3.82 3.26 -24.27
CA GLN A 51 -4.39 4.16 -23.24
C GLN A 51 -3.58 4.20 -21.94
N ALA A 52 -2.68 3.23 -21.72
CA ALA A 52 -1.85 3.15 -20.52
C ALA A 52 -0.74 4.22 -20.45
N ALA A 53 -0.38 4.83 -21.59
CA ALA A 53 0.76 5.74 -21.74
C ALA A 53 0.67 7.10 -21.00
N GLN A 54 -0.43 7.41 -20.29
CA GLN A 54 -0.61 8.74 -19.64
C GLN A 54 -0.93 8.69 -18.13
N SER A 55 -0.84 7.52 -17.47
CA SER A 55 -1.42 7.37 -16.12
C SER A 55 -0.59 7.85 -14.93
N SER A 56 0.51 8.57 -15.15
CA SER A 56 1.13 9.39 -14.09
C SER A 56 1.47 10.81 -14.57
N PRO A 57 0.59 11.80 -14.37
CA PRO A 57 0.91 13.21 -14.63
C PRO A 57 2.00 13.79 -13.70
N PHE A 58 2.47 13.03 -12.70
CA PHE A 58 3.50 13.44 -11.73
C PHE A 58 4.84 12.72 -11.86
N SER A 59 5.02 11.76 -12.79
CA SER A 59 6.32 11.10 -12.97
C SER A 59 7.18 11.89 -13.95
N LYS A 60 8.01 12.80 -13.44
CA LYS A 60 9.01 13.53 -14.24
C LYS A 60 10.21 12.65 -14.64
N GLN A 61 10.31 11.45 -14.08
CA GLN A 61 11.29 10.42 -14.46
C GLN A 61 10.60 9.36 -15.33
N GLY A 62 10.45 9.68 -16.61
CA GLY A 62 10.27 8.66 -17.64
C GLY A 62 11.62 8.02 -17.93
N SER A 63 11.72 6.69 -17.81
CA SER A 63 12.34 5.80 -18.82
C SER A 63 12.69 4.40 -18.30
N THR A 64 12.87 4.15 -17.00
CA THR A 64 13.32 2.81 -16.53
C THR A 64 12.80 2.44 -15.15
N THR A 65 11.48 2.40 -14.92
CA THR A 65 11.01 1.45 -13.92
C THR A 65 11.03 0.09 -14.61
N ALA A 66 12.08 -0.71 -14.34
CA ALA A 66 12.04 -2.14 -14.64
C ALA A 66 10.70 -2.71 -14.16
N LYS A 67 10.24 -3.83 -14.72
CA LYS A 67 9.18 -4.61 -14.07
C LYS A 67 9.74 -5.03 -12.71
N VAL A 68 9.61 -4.19 -11.70
CA VAL A 68 9.92 -4.52 -10.32
C VAL A 68 8.77 -5.43 -9.95
N SER A 69 8.92 -6.70 -10.30
CA SER A 69 8.33 -7.79 -9.53
C SER A 69 9.05 -7.71 -8.19
N PRO A 70 8.45 -7.13 -7.14
CA PRO A 70 9.05 -7.24 -5.83
C PRO A 70 9.08 -8.73 -5.50
N SER A 71 10.28 -9.29 -5.31
CA SER A 71 10.52 -10.68 -4.91
C SER A 71 9.89 -11.07 -3.56
N THR A 72 9.02 -10.24 -2.98
CA THR A 72 8.39 -10.43 -1.67
C THR A 72 7.21 -11.42 -1.70
N LEU A 73 6.98 -12.14 -2.80
CA LEU A 73 5.95 -13.20 -2.89
C LEU A 73 6.45 -14.48 -3.57
N LEU A 74 7.76 -14.70 -3.63
CA LEU A 74 8.25 -16.08 -3.75
C LEU A 74 8.10 -16.70 -2.37
N SER A 75 7.41 -17.83 -2.30
CA SER A 75 7.42 -18.65 -1.09
C SER A 75 8.89 -18.98 -0.79
N PRO A 76 9.34 -19.08 0.48
CA PRO A 76 10.69 -19.55 0.79
C PRO A 76 11.03 -20.91 0.13
N GLU A 77 10.02 -21.64 -0.35
CA GLU A 77 10.16 -22.91 -1.09
C GLU A 77 10.77 -22.78 -2.48
N ASP A 78 10.86 -21.59 -3.09
CA ASP A 78 11.43 -21.43 -4.44
C ASP A 78 12.98 -21.35 -4.45
N ILE A 79 13.65 -21.36 -3.28
CA ILE A 79 15.12 -21.31 -3.20
C ILE A 79 15.75 -22.72 -3.29
N ASN A 80 14.98 -23.79 -3.04
CA ASN A 80 15.50 -25.15 -2.93
C ASN A 80 14.73 -26.21 -3.75
N GLN A 81 14.21 -25.85 -4.92
CA GLN A 81 13.71 -26.83 -5.89
C GLN A 81 14.63 -26.94 -7.11
N PRO A 82 15.16 -28.13 -7.42
CA PRO A 82 16.01 -28.32 -8.59
C PRO A 82 15.13 -28.20 -9.85
N LEU A 83 15.53 -27.31 -10.75
CA LEU A 83 15.22 -27.27 -12.19
C LEU A 83 14.14 -28.27 -12.65
N GLY A 84 12.88 -27.97 -12.37
CA GLY A 84 11.72 -28.71 -12.85
C GLY A 84 10.90 -27.84 -13.78
N HIS A 85 11.07 -28.03 -15.09
CA HIS A 85 10.10 -27.75 -16.16
C HIS A 85 9.15 -26.57 -15.92
N GLY A 86 9.72 -25.37 -15.74
CA GLY A 86 8.97 -24.14 -15.94
C GLY A 86 8.66 -24.03 -17.43
N GLU A 87 7.47 -24.45 -17.82
CA GLU A 87 6.87 -24.11 -19.11
C GLU A 87 6.96 -22.59 -19.29
N SER A 88 8.01 -22.15 -19.96
CA SER A 88 8.11 -20.84 -20.58
C SER A 88 7.19 -20.85 -21.80
N ILE A 89 5.89 -21.02 -21.58
CA ILE A 89 4.89 -20.67 -22.58
C ILE A 89 5.08 -19.18 -22.79
N SER A 90 5.67 -18.82 -23.94
CA SER A 90 5.80 -17.45 -24.40
C SER A 90 4.48 -16.73 -24.15
N ALA A 91 4.47 -15.67 -23.32
CA ALA A 91 3.26 -14.90 -23.00
C ALA A 91 2.52 -14.35 -24.25
N ALA A 92 3.14 -14.43 -25.42
CA ALA A 92 2.62 -14.04 -26.72
C ALA A 92 1.54 -14.99 -27.31
N SER A 93 1.43 -16.25 -26.86
CA SER A 93 0.52 -17.23 -27.50
C SER A 93 -0.83 -17.43 -26.78
N LEU A 94 -1.06 -16.77 -25.65
CA LEU A 94 -2.30 -16.91 -24.88
C LEU A 94 -3.39 -15.95 -25.39
N THR A 95 -4.63 -16.44 -25.44
CA THR A 95 -5.79 -15.58 -25.70
C THR A 95 -5.97 -14.58 -24.56
N ASP A 96 -6.56 -13.42 -24.84
CA ASP A 96 -6.76 -12.38 -23.82
C ASP A 96 -7.70 -12.84 -22.70
N GLU A 97 -8.61 -13.75 -23.03
CA GLU A 97 -9.53 -14.42 -22.10
C GLU A 97 -8.80 -15.33 -21.10
N GLU A 98 -7.86 -16.14 -21.59
CA GLU A 98 -7.02 -17.00 -20.75
C GLU A 98 -6.07 -16.17 -19.88
N LYS A 99 -5.52 -15.07 -20.41
CA LYS A 99 -4.70 -14.14 -19.61
C LYS A 99 -5.52 -13.53 -18.48
N LEU A 100 -6.76 -13.13 -18.75
CA LEU A 100 -7.63 -12.51 -17.76
C LEU A 100 -8.06 -13.48 -16.66
N SER A 101 -8.40 -14.73 -17.02
CA SER A 101 -8.74 -15.77 -16.04
C SER A 101 -7.54 -16.15 -15.17
N LYS A 102 -6.34 -16.31 -15.76
CA LYS A 102 -5.09 -16.54 -15.01
C LYS A 102 -4.77 -15.38 -14.06
N PHE A 103 -4.87 -14.14 -14.55
CA PHE A 103 -4.69 -12.95 -13.74
C PHE A 103 -5.66 -12.91 -12.56
N TYR A 104 -6.93 -13.20 -12.80
CA TYR A 104 -7.95 -13.19 -11.76
C TYR A 104 -7.68 -14.22 -10.66
N GLN A 105 -7.30 -15.45 -11.04
CA GLN A 105 -6.96 -16.49 -10.07
C GLN A 105 -5.71 -16.14 -9.26
N ALA A 106 -4.66 -15.66 -9.93
CA ALA A 106 -3.44 -15.21 -9.24
C ALA A 106 -3.73 -14.07 -8.25
N ALA A 107 -4.53 -13.08 -8.66
CA ALA A 107 -4.94 -11.97 -7.82
C ALA A 107 -5.83 -12.38 -6.64
N LEU A 108 -6.56 -13.50 -6.72
CA LEU A 108 -7.29 -14.03 -5.56
C LEU A 108 -6.34 -14.59 -4.50
N GLU A 109 -5.29 -15.30 -4.90
CA GLU A 109 -4.29 -15.84 -3.97
C GLU A 109 -3.44 -14.72 -3.34
N ASP A 110 -3.00 -13.75 -4.15
CA ASP A 110 -2.27 -12.58 -3.68
C ASP A 110 -3.09 -11.75 -2.68
N LEU A 111 -4.41 -11.62 -2.88
CA LEU A 111 -5.30 -10.95 -1.94
C LEU A 111 -5.23 -11.64 -0.57
N LYS A 112 -5.26 -12.97 -0.50
CA LYS A 112 -5.16 -13.71 0.78
C LYS A 112 -3.83 -13.42 1.48
N VAL A 113 -2.72 -13.36 0.73
CA VAL A 113 -1.42 -12.99 1.29
C VAL A 113 -1.44 -11.55 1.82
N LEU A 114 -2.03 -10.63 1.07
CA LEU A 114 -2.17 -9.24 1.47
C LEU A 114 -3.00 -9.10 2.75
N GLN A 115 -4.05 -9.90 2.91
CA GLN A 115 -4.87 -9.92 4.13
C GLN A 115 -4.10 -10.44 5.34
N ARG A 116 -3.36 -11.54 5.18
CA ARG A 116 -2.53 -12.08 6.26
C ARG A 116 -1.46 -11.09 6.69
N SER A 117 -0.77 -10.48 5.73
CA SER A 117 0.27 -9.47 6.03
C SER A 117 -0.30 -8.21 6.67
N ALA A 118 -1.49 -7.76 6.27
CA ALA A 118 -2.17 -6.64 6.93
C ALA A 118 -2.52 -6.96 8.39
N LEU A 119 -2.99 -8.19 8.66
CA LEU A 119 -3.27 -8.64 10.02
C LEU A 119 -2.00 -8.67 10.88
N MET A 120 -0.92 -9.27 10.37
CA MET A 120 0.36 -9.32 11.10
C MET A 120 0.93 -7.92 11.36
N ASN A 121 0.84 -7.01 10.38
CA ASN A 121 1.28 -5.64 10.55
C ASN A 121 0.50 -4.88 11.64
N ARG A 122 -0.75 -5.27 11.88
CA ARG A 122 -1.56 -4.74 12.97
C ARG A 122 -1.18 -5.32 14.33
N MET A 123 -0.84 -6.61 14.40
CA MET A 123 -0.45 -7.27 15.65
C MET A 123 0.92 -6.79 16.15
N TYR A 124 1.83 -6.49 15.22
CA TYR A 124 3.19 -6.04 15.50
C TYR A 124 3.40 -4.62 14.99
N GLU A 125 2.48 -3.71 15.32
CA GLU A 125 2.62 -2.31 14.97
C GLU A 125 3.66 -1.60 15.86
N GLY A 126 4.52 -0.81 15.23
CA GLY A 126 5.46 0.07 15.93
C GLY A 126 4.95 1.51 15.99
N GLU A 127 5.79 2.40 16.53
CA GLU A 127 5.51 3.83 16.54
C GLU A 127 5.30 4.37 15.13
N LYS A 128 4.43 5.38 15.03
CA LYS A 128 4.13 6.04 13.76
C LYS A 128 5.35 6.83 13.28
N LEU A 129 5.61 6.78 11.98
CA LEU A 129 6.66 7.59 11.38
C LEU A 129 6.31 9.08 11.51
N VAL A 130 7.33 9.95 11.56
CA VAL A 130 7.17 11.42 11.62
C VAL A 130 6.28 11.97 10.50
N VAL A 131 6.26 11.29 9.35
CA VAL A 131 5.44 11.65 8.18
C VAL A 131 3.96 11.30 8.34
N GLU A 132 3.60 10.50 9.33
CA GLU A 132 2.21 10.12 9.61
C GLU A 132 1.58 11.19 10.50
N LYS A 133 0.79 12.06 9.90
CA LYS A 133 -0.05 12.98 10.67
C LYS A 133 -0.96 12.15 11.58
N PRO A 134 -1.08 12.48 12.88
CA PRO A 134 -2.03 11.81 13.75
C PRO A 134 -3.40 11.92 13.09
N ARG A 135 -4.11 10.79 12.99
CA ARG A 135 -5.51 10.83 12.57
C ARG A 135 -6.26 11.57 13.66
N LEU A 136 -6.51 12.86 13.44
CA LEU A 136 -7.39 13.64 14.30
C LEU A 136 -8.73 12.90 14.32
N ILE A 137 -9.06 12.30 15.46
CA ILE A 137 -10.38 11.74 15.72
C ILE A 137 -11.31 12.94 15.88
N ILE A 138 -11.68 13.57 14.77
CA ILE A 138 -12.71 14.62 14.73
C ILE A 138 -14.05 13.88 14.72
N GLY A 139 -14.39 13.31 15.88
CA GLY A 139 -15.51 12.37 16.02
C GLY A 139 -15.62 11.83 17.43
N GLY A 140 -15.54 12.71 18.42
CA GLY A 140 -15.63 12.38 19.84
C GLY A 140 -15.92 13.63 20.67
N GLY A 141 -16.88 14.43 20.24
CA GLY A 141 -17.48 15.45 21.10
C GLY A 141 -18.51 14.78 21.99
N GLY A 142 -18.26 14.77 23.30
CA GLY A 142 -19.29 14.44 24.30
C GLY A 142 -18.77 13.66 25.51
N ALA A 143 -18.68 14.36 26.65
CA ALA A 143 -18.52 13.86 28.02
C ALA A 143 -17.14 13.28 28.41
N GLY A 144 -16.46 13.96 29.33
CA GLY A 144 -15.23 13.46 29.95
C GLY A 144 -14.18 14.52 30.32
N GLN A 145 -14.49 15.81 30.17
CA GLN A 145 -13.56 16.90 30.50
C GLN A 145 -13.64 17.32 31.99
N GLU A 146 -14.50 16.65 32.77
CA GLU A 146 -14.78 16.97 34.17
C GLU A 146 -14.17 16.00 35.21
N ALA A 147 -13.50 14.92 34.79
CA ALA A 147 -12.83 14.04 35.73
C ALA A 147 -11.35 14.44 35.93
N SER A 148 -11.08 14.97 37.11
CA SER A 148 -9.77 15.00 37.80
C SER A 148 -8.91 16.25 37.66
N VAL A 149 -9.49 17.37 38.12
CA VAL A 149 -8.76 18.38 38.90
C VAL A 149 -8.07 17.67 40.09
N GLY A 150 -6.74 17.75 40.19
CA GLY A 150 -6.02 17.28 41.38
C GLY A 150 -4.50 17.14 41.20
N GLY A 151 -3.75 18.17 41.59
CA GLY A 151 -2.30 18.07 41.82
C GLY A 151 -1.49 19.29 41.40
N GLY A 152 -1.38 20.27 42.30
CA GLY A 152 -0.52 21.44 42.10
C GLY A 152 0.97 21.13 42.23
N GLY A 153 1.79 21.86 41.47
CA GLY A 153 3.26 21.91 41.56
C GLY A 153 3.82 22.84 40.47
N GLN A 154 4.63 23.82 40.87
CA GLN A 154 4.90 25.09 40.18
C GLN A 154 5.57 25.06 38.79
N PRO A 155 5.38 26.12 37.97
CA PRO A 155 6.32 26.47 36.90
C PRO A 155 7.52 27.25 37.45
N THR A 156 8.74 26.74 37.27
CA THR A 156 9.95 27.55 37.46
C THR A 156 10.19 28.39 36.21
N SER A 157 10.03 29.71 36.34
CA SER A 157 10.44 30.70 35.34
C SER A 157 11.96 30.69 35.21
N GLY A 158 12.48 30.03 34.18
CA GLY A 158 13.86 30.19 33.74
C GLY A 158 14.09 31.60 33.16
N PRO A 159 15.25 32.24 33.39
CA PRO A 159 15.51 33.61 32.99
C PRO A 159 15.47 33.76 31.47
N GLN A 160 14.63 34.70 31.04
CA GLN A 160 14.41 35.14 29.67
C GLN A 160 15.70 35.84 29.18
N SER A 161 16.47 35.15 28.34
CA SER A 161 17.66 35.73 27.69
C SER A 161 17.23 36.76 26.65
N SER A 162 17.41 38.04 26.97
CA SER A 162 17.18 39.18 26.09
C SER A 162 18.37 39.36 25.13
N GLY A 163 18.42 38.55 24.08
CA GLY A 163 19.38 38.70 22.98
C GLY A 163 18.97 39.81 22.02
N GLY A 164 19.21 41.07 22.40
CA GLY A 164 19.09 42.23 21.52
C GLY A 164 20.30 42.36 20.59
N ALA A 165 20.06 42.59 19.29
CA ALA A 165 21.09 42.90 18.30
C ALA A 165 21.61 44.35 18.48
N PRO A 166 22.92 44.62 18.30
CA PRO A 166 23.46 45.98 18.40
C PRO A 166 23.15 46.81 17.14
N PRO A 167 22.87 48.12 17.26
CA PRO A 167 22.69 49.00 16.11
C PRO A 167 24.05 49.39 15.48
N SER A 168 24.07 49.42 14.15
CA SER A 168 25.17 49.91 13.32
C SER A 168 25.40 51.41 13.54
N SER A 169 26.66 51.80 13.79
CA SER A 169 27.16 53.17 13.65
C SER A 169 28.00 53.29 12.38
#